data_AF-A0A388SZ54-F1
#
_entry.id   AF-A0A388SZ54-F1
#
_cell.length_a   1.000
_cell.length_b   1.000
_cell.length_c   1.000
_cell.angle_alpha   90.00
_cell.angle_beta   90.00
_cell.angle_gamma   90.00
#
_symmetry.space_group_name_H-M   'P 1'
#
loop_
_entity.id
_entity.type
_entity.pdbx_description
1 polymer ?
#
loop_
_entity_poly.entity_id
_entity_poly.type
_entity_poly.pdbx_seq_one_letter_code
_entity_poly.pdbx_strand_id
1 'polypeptide(L)' 'MARSEEPKLTTWEKARVAGLVARMAKRGLADDRQCGGRVHQRDLEARIDRIIDGAKKREGKS' A
#
# COMPACT_ATOMS: atom_id res chain seq x y z
N MET A 1 -14.25 11.81 19.42
CA MET A 1 -13.90 11.37 18.06
C MET A 1 -13.74 9.86 18.09
N ALA A 2 -14.63 9.12 17.43
CA ALA A 2 -14.50 7.67 17.34
C ALA A 2 -13.19 7.36 16.59
N ARG A 3 -12.23 6.70 17.27
CA ARG A 3 -11.10 6.09 16.57
C ARG A 3 -11.73 5.01 15.70
N SER A 4 -11.87 5.26 14.40
CA SER A 4 -11.97 4.17 13.45
C SER A 4 -10.70 3.35 13.66
N GLU A 5 -10.82 2.23 14.38
CA GLU A 5 -9.68 1.37 14.65
C GLU A 5 -9.13 0.94 13.30
N GLU A 6 -8.00 1.54 12.90
CA GLU A 6 -7.28 1.09 11.72
C GLU A 6 -6.93 -0.38 11.96
N PRO A 7 -7.30 -1.27 11.02
CA PRO A 7 -7.16 -2.69 11.24
C PRO A 7 -5.69 -3.03 11.46
N LYS A 8 -5.39 -3.86 12.45
CA LYS A 8 -4.00 -4.22 12.75
C LYS A 8 -3.45 -5.06 11.62
N LEU A 9 -2.59 -4.46 10.79
CA LEU A 9 -1.87 -5.20 9.75
C LEU A 9 -0.94 -6.23 10.38
N THR A 10 -1.01 -7.46 9.87
CA THR A 10 -0.04 -8.52 10.18
C THR A 10 1.35 -8.15 9.67
N THR A 11 2.40 -8.78 10.21
CA THR A 11 3.78 -8.58 9.77
C THR A 11 3.95 -8.80 8.26
N TRP A 12 3.23 -9.78 7.70
CA TRP A 12 3.25 -10.07 6.27
C TRP A 12 2.58 -8.98 5.43
N GLU A 13 1.43 -8.47 5.87
CA GLU A 13 0.72 -7.38 5.20
C GLU A 13 1.56 -6.09 5.21
N LYS A 14 2.22 -5.78 6.32
CA LYS A 14 3.18 -4.66 6.41
C LYS A 14 4.34 -4.83 5.45
N ALA A 15 4.95 -6.02 5.38
CA ALA A 15 6.03 -6.30 4.44
C ALA A 15 5.58 -6.12 2.98
N ARG A 16 4.35 -6.53 2.65
CA ARG A 16 3.78 -6.38 1.31
C ARG A 16 3.55 -4.92 0.94
N VAL A 17 3.03 -4.10 1.86
CA VAL A 17 2.89 -2.65 1.69
C VAL A 17 4.26 -2.00 1.51
N ALA A 18 5.22 -2.29 2.39
CA ALA A 18 6.58 -1.75 2.31
C ALA A 18 7.26 -2.12 0.98
N GLY A 19 7.12 -3.35 0.49
CA GLY A 19 7.66 -3.77 -0.80
C GLY A 19 6.98 -3.11 -2.00
N LEU A 20 5.69 -2.80 -1.92
CA LEU A 20 4.99 -2.03 -2.96
C LEU A 20 5.47 -0.57 -2.99
N VAL A 21 5.57 0.08 -1.83
CA VAL A 21 6.09 1.45 -1.69
C VAL A 21 7.54 1.53 -2.15
N ALA A 22 8.40 0.60 -1.73
CA ALA A 22 9.81 0.55 -2.14
C ALA A 22 9.97 0.39 -3.65
N ARG A 23 9.13 -0.42 -4.32
CA ARG A 23 9.15 -0.55 -5.78
C ARG A 23 8.74 0.75 -6.49
N MET A 24 7.77 1.49 -5.95
CA MET A 24 7.37 2.79 -6.49
C MET A 24 8.43 3.86 -6.25
N ALA A 25 9.04 3.89 -5.07
CA ALA A 25 10.18 4.76 -4.78
C ALA A 25 11.38 4.46 -5.69
N LYS A 26 11.69 3.19 -5.93
CA LYS A 26 12.73 2.77 -6.88
C LYS A 26 12.41 3.20 -8.31
N ARG A 27 11.14 3.11 -8.73
CA ARG A 27 10.69 3.59 -10.05
C ARG A 27 10.80 5.10 -10.15
N GLY A 28 10.34 5.85 -9.14
CA GLY A 28 10.47 7.31 -9.11
C GLY A 28 11.93 7.77 -9.16
N LEU A 29 12.84 7.09 -8.45
CA LEU A 29 14.27 7.37 -8.51
C LEU A 29 14.87 7.06 -9.90
N ALA A 30 14.36 6.05 -10.60
CA ALA A 30 14.79 5.70 -11.96
C ALA A 30 14.17 6.61 -13.04
N ASP A 31 13.00 7.19 -12.76
CA ASP A 31 12.26 8.10 -13.66
C ASP A 31 12.91 9.49 -13.75
N ASP A 32 13.76 9.85 -12.77
CA ASP A 32 14.40 11.16 -12.60
C ASP A 32 15.50 11.49 -13.63
N ARG A 33 15.59 10.75 -14.75
CA ARG A 33 16.69 10.96 -15.73
C ARG A 33 16.37 11.11 -17.20
N GLN A 34 15.18 10.86 -17.75
CA GLN A 34 14.96 11.27 -19.16
C GLN A 34 13.54 11.22 -19.73
N CYS A 35 12.65 10.33 -19.30
CA CYS A 35 11.35 10.16 -19.95
C CYS A 35 10.28 9.83 -18.91
N GLY A 36 9.57 10.87 -18.47
CA GLY A 36 8.54 10.85 -17.43
C GLY A 36 7.41 9.85 -17.69
N GLY A 37 7.52 8.65 -17.14
CA GLY A 37 6.42 7.70 -17.05
C GLY A 37 5.68 7.99 -15.76
N ARG A 38 4.49 8.60 -15.83
CA ARG A 38 3.62 8.85 -14.66
C ARG A 38 3.58 7.58 -13.79
N VAL A 39 4.29 7.60 -12.66
CA VAL A 39 4.21 6.54 -11.66
C VAL A 39 2.75 6.51 -11.21
N HIS A 40 1.99 5.53 -11.68
CA HIS A 40 0.55 5.43 -11.44
C HIS A 40 0.29 5.13 -9.96
N GLN A 41 0.29 6.17 -9.12
CA GLN A 41 0.02 6.09 -7.68
C GLN A 41 -1.33 5.41 -7.39
N ARG A 42 -2.29 5.56 -8.31
CA ARG A 42 -3.62 4.94 -8.23
C ARG A 42 -3.59 3.40 -8.18
N ASP A 43 -2.62 2.73 -8.84
CA ASP A 43 -2.45 1.28 -8.74
C ASP A 43 -1.84 0.87 -7.38
N LEU A 44 -0.99 1.72 -6.80
CA LEU A 44 -0.45 1.49 -5.45
C LEU A 44 -1.56 1.62 -4.40
N GLU A 45 -2.34 2.69 -4.46
CA GLU A 45 -3.48 2.91 -3.57
C GLU A 45 -4.46 1.74 -3.65
N ALA A 46 -4.88 1.35 -4.85
CA ALA A 46 -5.79 0.21 -5.04
C ALA A 46 -5.25 -1.12 -4.47
N ARG A 47 -3.92 -1.32 -4.44
CA ARG A 47 -3.29 -2.50 -3.85
C ARG A 47 -3.20 -2.42 -2.33
N ILE A 48 -2.91 -1.24 -1.79
CA ILE A 48 -2.90 -0.99 -0.34
C ILE A 48 -4.32 -1.12 0.21
N ASP A 49 -5.31 -0.56 -0.46
CA ASP A 49 -6.73 -0.65 -0.08
C ASP A 49 -7.21 -2.09 0.00
N ARG A 50 -6.81 -2.96 -0.94
CA ARG A 50 -7.13 -4.40 -0.87
C ARG A 50 -6.50 -5.09 0.35
N ILE A 51 -5.30 -4.69 0.75
CA ILE A 51 -4.63 -5.23 1.94
C ILE A 51 -5.37 -4.78 3.20
N ILE A 52 -5.76 -3.50 3.26
CA ILE A 52 -6.53 -2.94 4.37
C ILE A 52 -7.91 -3.60 4.45
N ASP A 53 -8.61 -3.76 3.32
CA ASP A 53 -9.92 -4.42 3.26
C ASP A 53 -9.83 -5.89 3.71
N GLY A 54 -8.76 -6.60 3.33
CA GLY A 54 -8.47 -7.94 3.84
C GLY A 54 -8.28 -7.96 5.36
N ALA A 55 -7.53 -7.00 5.91
CA ALA A 55 -7.33 -6.87 7.35
C ALA A 55 -8.63 -6.54 8.09
N LYS A 56 -9.47 -5.63 7.54
CA LYS A 56 -10.81 -5.32 8.08
C LYS A 56 -11.72 -6.55 8.09
N LYS A 57 -11.73 -7.33 7.01
CA LYS A 57 -12.52 -8.56 6.91
C LYS A 57 -12.06 -9.64 7.89
N ARG A 58 -10.77 -9.70 8.22
CA ARG A 58 -10.24 -10.62 9.23
C ARG A 58 -10.66 -10.21 10.63
N GLU A 59 -10.52 -8.93 10.98
CA GLU A 59 -10.91 -8.44 12.31
C GLU A 59 -12.42 -8.43 12.51
N GLY A 60 -13.21 -8.06 11.49
CA GLY A 60 -14.67 -8.11 11.54
C GLY A 60 -15.27 -9.53 11.49
N LYS A 61 -14.43 -10.56 11.30
CA LYS A 61 -14.80 -11.97 11.43
C LYS A 61 -14.42 -12.56 12.80
N SER A 62 -13.74 -11.79 13.65
CA SER A 62 -13.26 -12.25 14.96
C SER A 62 -14.20 -11.88 16.10
#